data_AF-A0A6D0IEZ7-F1
#
_entry.id   AF-A0A6D0IEZ7-F1
#
_cell.length_a   1.000
_cell.length_b   1.000
_cell.length_c   1.000
_cell.angle_alpha   90.00
_cell.angle_beta   90.00
_cell.angle_gamma   90.00
#
_symmetry.space_group_name_H-M   'P 1'
#
loop_
_entity.id
_entity.type
_entity.pdbx_description
1 polymer ?
#
loop_
_entity_poly.entity_id
_entity_poly.type
_entity_poly.pdbx_seq_one_letter_code
_entity_poly.pdbx_strand_id
1 'polypeptide(L)'
;MKRIAFVGTVGAGKTTLFNALQGNYTLARKTQAVEFNDKGDIDTPGEYFSHPRWYHALITTLQDVDMLIYVHGANDPESRLPAGLLDIGVSKRQIAVISKTDMPDADVAATRKLLL
;
A
#
# COMPACT_ATOMS: atom_id res chain seq x y z
N MET A 1 17.98 -9.05 5.94
CA MET A 1 17.34 -7.76 6.29
C MET A 1 15.87 -7.89 6.00
N LYS A 2 14.97 -7.37 6.84
CA LYS A 2 13.52 -7.43 6.59
C LYS A 2 13.12 -6.25 5.70
N ARG A 3 12.67 -6.49 4.47
CA ARG A 3 12.18 -5.45 3.54
C ARG A 3 10.65 -5.36 3.58
N ILE A 4 10.13 -4.13 3.56
CA ILE A 4 8.70 -3.85 3.61
C ILE A 4 8.25 -3.26 2.27
N ALA A 5 7.13 -3.70 1.70
CA ALA A 5 6.48 -3.02 0.58
C ALA A 5 5.13 -2.43 0.96
N PHE A 6 4.87 -1.20 0.52
CA PHE A 6 3.57 -0.54 0.64
C PHE A 6 2.81 -0.68 -0.68
N VAL A 7 1.59 -1.21 -0.62
CA VAL A 7 0.71 -1.45 -1.79
C VAL A 7 -0.69 -0.92 -1.56
N GLY A 8 -1.41 -0.63 -2.64
CA GLY A 8 -2.76 -0.07 -2.59
C GLY A 8 -3.01 0.99 -3.66
N THR A 9 -4.26 1.43 -3.78
CA THR A 9 -4.73 2.31 -4.86
C THR A 9 -4.00 3.67 -4.88
N VAL A 10 -4.09 4.37 -6.02
CA VAL A 10 -3.64 5.76 -6.12
C VAL A 10 -4.38 6.61 -5.07
N GLY A 11 -3.65 7.44 -4.34
CA GLY A 11 -4.24 8.31 -3.32
C GLY A 11 -4.55 7.63 -1.99
N ALA A 12 -4.27 6.33 -1.80
CA ALA A 12 -4.48 5.63 -0.52
C ALA A 12 -3.55 6.08 0.62
N GLY A 13 -2.60 7.00 0.39
CA GLY A 13 -1.70 7.49 1.45
C GLY A 13 -0.43 6.67 1.68
N LYS A 14 -0.06 5.76 0.77
CA LYS A 14 1.16 4.93 0.83
C LYS A 14 2.44 5.77 1.04
N THR A 15 2.71 6.68 0.11
CA THR A 15 3.91 7.53 0.12
C THR A 15 3.95 8.45 1.35
N THR A 16 2.80 8.98 1.77
CA THR A 16 2.69 9.77 3.00
C THR A 16 3.07 8.94 4.22
N LEU A 17 2.55 7.71 4.34
CA LEU A 17 2.88 6.79 5.43
C LEU A 17 4.35 6.36 5.38
N PHE A 18 4.86 6.02 4.19
CA PHE A 18 6.25 5.64 3.95
C PHE A 18 7.24 6.72 4.41
N ASN A 19 6.96 7.98 4.08
CA ASN A 19 7.77 9.12 4.50
C ASN A 19 7.64 9.39 6.01
N ALA A 20 6.41 9.36 6.54
CA ALA A 20 6.16 9.63 7.96
C ALA A 20 6.87 8.63 8.87
N LEU A 21 6.93 7.34 8.50
CA LEU A 21 7.66 6.30 9.23
C LEU A 21 9.19 6.52 9.25
N GLN A 22 9.70 7.41 8.39
CA GLN A 22 11.10 7.83 8.34
C GLN A 22 11.31 9.20 9.01
N GLY A 23 10.27 9.78 9.62
CA GLY A 23 10.32 11.11 10.21
C GLY A 23 10.21 12.25 9.19
N ASN A 24 9.89 11.94 7.92
CA ASN A 24 9.69 12.94 6.87
C ASN A 24 8.19 13.23 6.68
N TYR A 25 7.77 14.44 7.04
CA TYR A 25 6.38 14.88 6.94
C TYR A 25 6.14 15.89 5.81
N THR A 26 7.08 15.97 4.86
CA THR A 26 6.89 16.79 3.66
C THR A 26 5.73 16.26 2.82
N LEU A 27 5.09 17.16 2.07
CA LEU A 27 3.96 16.80 1.21
C LEU A 27 4.39 15.72 0.21
N ALA A 28 3.76 14.54 0.32
CA ALA A 28 4.01 13.44 -0.59
C ALA A 28 3.66 13.85 -2.02
N ARG A 29 4.59 13.63 -2.95
CA ARG A 29 4.34 13.80 -4.39
C ARG A 29 3.90 12.46 -4.98
N LYS A 30 3.17 12.51 -6.09
CA LYS A 30 2.70 11.28 -6.75
C LYS A 30 3.92 10.45 -7.20
N THR A 31 4.09 9.28 -6.60
CA THR A 31 5.10 8.28 -6.97
C THR A 31 4.84 7.79 -8.40
N GLN A 32 5.80 7.94 -9.30
CA GLN A 32 5.73 7.51 -10.71
C GLN A 32 6.61 6.29 -11.00
N ALA A 33 7.53 5.95 -10.10
CA ALA A 33 8.41 4.79 -10.18
C ALA A 33 8.53 4.14 -8.81
N VAL A 34 9.02 2.90 -8.74
CA VAL A 34 9.29 2.26 -7.45
C VAL A 34 10.38 3.03 -6.72
N GLU A 35 10.13 3.41 -5.47
CA GLU A 35 11.08 4.15 -4.63
C GLU A 35 11.57 3.27 -3.47
N PHE A 36 12.84 3.43 -3.12
CA PHE A 36 13.51 2.70 -2.04
C PHE A 36 14.03 3.66 -0.99
N ASN A 37 13.90 3.32 0.30
CA ASN A 37 14.61 4.02 1.36
C ASN A 37 15.98 3.36 1.66
N ASP A 38 16.75 3.97 2.55
CA ASP A 38 18.08 3.48 2.99
C ASP A 38 18.06 2.06 3.59
N LYS A 39 16.89 1.60 4.06
CA LYS A 39 16.69 0.25 4.62
C LYS A 39 16.26 -0.78 3.58
N GLY A 40 15.97 -0.34 2.34
CA GLY A 40 15.46 -1.16 1.25
C GLY A 40 13.96 -1.40 1.31
N ASP A 41 13.20 -0.62 2.09
CA ASP A 41 11.74 -0.62 2.03
C ASP A 41 11.26 0.06 0.75
N ILE A 42 10.09 -0.35 0.27
CA ILE A 42 9.60 -0.08 -1.07
C ILE A 42 8.27 0.69 -1.03
N ASP A 43 8.24 1.89 -1.63
CA ASP A 43 7.00 2.57 -2.01
C ASP A 43 6.66 2.23 -3.47
N THR A 44 5.44 1.76 -3.71
CA THR A 44 5.00 1.35 -5.06
C THR A 44 4.06 2.37 -5.68
N PRO A 45 4.17 2.64 -7.00
CA PRO A 45 3.17 3.43 -7.71
C PRO A 45 1.78 2.81 -7.55
N GLY A 46 0.79 3.60 -7.14
CA GLY A 46 -0.58 3.10 -7.00
C GLY A 46 -1.16 2.55 -8.31
N GLU A 47 -0.64 2.98 -9.45
CA GLU A 47 -1.02 2.49 -10.77
C GLU A 47 -0.70 1.00 -10.97
N TYR A 48 0.34 0.48 -10.30
CA TYR A 48 0.69 -0.94 -10.36
C TYR A 48 -0.38 -1.80 -9.69
N PHE A 49 -1.07 -1.24 -8.71
CA PHE A 49 -2.19 -1.87 -8.01
C PHE A 49 -3.52 -1.64 -8.74
N SER A 50 -3.72 -0.46 -9.33
CA SER A 50 -4.98 -0.08 -9.96
C SER A 50 -5.18 -0.62 -11.38
N HIS A 51 -4.13 -1.08 -12.07
CA HIS A 51 -4.22 -1.48 -13.48
C HIS A 51 -3.70 -2.92 -13.69
N PRO A 52 -4.55 -3.85 -14.16
CA PRO A 52 -4.17 -5.25 -14.36
C PRO A 52 -2.93 -5.48 -15.23
N ARG A 53 -2.68 -4.61 -16.22
CA ARG A 53 -1.49 -4.67 -17.08
C ARG A 53 -0.17 -4.56 -16.30
N TRP A 54 -0.19 -3.94 -15.12
CA TRP A 54 0.99 -3.68 -14.30
C TRP A 54 1.15 -4.65 -13.12
N TYR A 55 0.26 -5.65 -12.98
CA TYR A 55 0.34 -6.63 -11.89
C TYR A 55 1.64 -7.43 -11.91
N HIS A 56 2.20 -7.72 -13.09
CA HIS A 56 3.49 -8.41 -13.20
C HIS A 56 4.61 -7.61 -12.51
N ALA A 57 4.66 -6.28 -12.72
CA ALA A 57 5.66 -5.41 -12.09
C ALA A 57 5.48 -5.38 -10.56
N LEU A 58 4.22 -5.34 -10.09
CA LEU A 58 3.91 -5.45 -8.67
C LEU A 58 4.39 -6.78 -8.09
N ILE A 59 4.01 -7.90 -8.69
CA ILE A 59 4.36 -9.26 -8.24
C ILE A 59 5.88 -9.44 -8.17
N THR A 60 6.61 -9.02 -9.20
CA THR A 60 8.09 -9.08 -9.22
C THR A 60 8.70 -8.26 -8.08
N THR A 61 8.19 -7.05 -7.85
CA THR A 61 8.65 -6.18 -6.75
C THR A 61 8.43 -6.83 -5.38
N LEU A 62 7.36 -7.61 -5.24
CA LEU A 62 7.01 -8.28 -3.98
C LEU A 62 7.80 -9.57 -3.72
N GLN A 63 8.57 -10.10 -4.68
CA GLN A 63 9.29 -11.36 -4.46
C GLN A 63 10.28 -11.26 -3.29
N ASP A 64 11.02 -10.16 -3.20
CA ASP A 64 12.10 -9.94 -2.23
C ASP A 64 11.67 -9.27 -0.91
N VAL A 65 10.37 -9.08 -0.68
CA VAL A 65 9.89 -8.45 0.57
C VAL A 65 9.45 -9.47 1.60
N ASP A 66 9.72 -9.17 2.86
CA ASP A 66 9.34 -9.99 4.02
C ASP A 66 7.98 -9.58 4.59
N MET A 67 7.59 -8.32 4.36
CA MET A 67 6.33 -7.76 4.83
C MET A 67 5.63 -6.96 3.74
N LEU A 68 4.33 -7.18 3.61
CA LEU A 68 3.43 -6.42 2.77
C LEU A 68 2.51 -5.56 3.63
N ILE A 69 2.52 -4.26 3.40
CA ILE A 69 1.59 -3.30 4.01
C ILE A 69 0.59 -2.86 2.95
N TYR A 70 -0.64 -3.33 3.06
CA TYR A 70 -1.75 -2.87 2.21
C TYR A 70 -2.38 -1.63 2.84
N VAL A 71 -2.34 -0.50 2.14
CA VAL A 71 -2.91 0.76 2.60
C VAL A 71 -4.22 1.03 1.86
N HIS A 72 -5.28 1.29 2.63
CA HIS A 72 -6.62 1.58 2.14
C HIS A 72 -7.15 2.86 2.79
N GLY A 73 -7.87 3.71 2.06
CA GLY A 73 -8.44 4.95 2.61
C GLY A 73 -9.77 4.69 3.34
N ALA A 74 -9.96 5.25 4.52
CA ALA A 74 -11.23 5.14 5.25
C ALA A 74 -12.41 5.80 4.52
N ASN A 75 -12.13 6.65 3.54
CA ASN A 75 -13.13 7.30 2.69
C ASN A 75 -13.24 6.68 1.28
N ASP A 76 -12.59 5.54 1.03
CA ASP A 76 -12.78 4.76 -0.20
C ASP A 76 -13.73 3.60 0.11
N PRO A 77 -14.98 3.60 -0.42
CA PRO A 77 -15.94 2.54 -0.14
C PRO A 77 -15.65 1.26 -0.93
N GLU A 78 -14.71 1.29 -1.90
CA GLU A 78 -14.44 0.19 -2.81
C GLU A 78 -13.05 -0.42 -2.58
N SER A 79 -13.02 -1.71 -2.22
CA SER A 79 -11.78 -2.48 -2.23
C SER A 79 -11.50 -2.95 -3.66
N ARG A 80 -10.44 -2.39 -4.23
CA ARG A 80 -9.90 -2.80 -5.52
C ARG A 80 -8.70 -3.75 -5.35
N LEU A 81 -8.67 -4.48 -4.23
CA LEU A 81 -7.64 -5.47 -3.97
C LEU A 81 -7.72 -6.57 -5.04
N PRO A 82 -6.67 -6.76 -5.86
CA PRO A 82 -6.71 -7.80 -6.87
C PRO A 82 -6.81 -9.17 -6.21
N ALA A 83 -7.75 -10.00 -6.66
CA ALA A 83 -7.91 -11.37 -6.19
C ALA A 83 -6.58 -12.12 -6.32
N GLY A 84 -6.16 -12.83 -5.28
CA GLY A 84 -4.90 -13.56 -5.27
C GLY A 84 -3.66 -12.72 -4.94
N LEU A 85 -3.71 -11.38 -4.93
CA LEU A 85 -2.50 -10.58 -4.69
C LEU A 85 -1.92 -10.82 -3.30
N LEU A 86 -2.77 -10.88 -2.28
CA LEU A 86 -2.36 -11.24 -0.92
C LEU A 86 -2.00 -12.73 -0.83
N ASP A 87 -2.57 -13.58 -1.69
CA ASP A 87 -2.26 -15.00 -1.72
C ASP A 87 -0.85 -15.29 -2.26
N ILE A 88 -0.37 -14.48 -3.21
CA ILE A 88 1.01 -14.54 -3.74
C ILE A 88 2.04 -14.25 -2.63
N GLY A 89 1.63 -13.54 -1.58
CA GLY A 89 2.43 -13.20 -0.43
C GLY A 89 2.10 -13.99 0.84
N VAL A 90 1.46 -15.16 0.78
CA VAL A 90 1.04 -15.92 1.99
C VAL A 90 2.21 -16.27 2.92
N SER A 91 3.41 -16.45 2.38
CA SER A 91 4.62 -16.66 3.18
C SER A 91 5.15 -15.39 3.85
N LYS A 92 4.61 -14.22 3.50
CA LYS A 92 5.05 -12.90 3.96
C LYS A 92 4.13 -12.41 5.06
N ARG A 93 4.66 -11.59 5.97
CA ARG A 93 3.82 -10.94 6.98
C ARG A 93 2.95 -9.88 6.31
N GLN A 94 1.64 -9.92 6.52
CA GLN A 94 0.71 -8.98 5.90
C GLN A 94 0.07 -8.08 6.97
N ILE A 95 -0.01 -6.78 6.67
CA ILE A 95 -0.67 -5.79 7.53
C ILE A 95 -1.57 -4.94 6.66
N ALA A 96 -2.86 -4.87 7.01
CA ALA A 96 -3.77 -3.89 6.44
C ALA A 96 -3.76 -2.62 7.28
N VAL A 97 -3.62 -1.46 6.62
CA VAL A 97 -3.64 -0.13 7.23
C VAL A 97 -4.83 0.65 6.68
N ILE A 98 -5.70 1.09 7.59
CA ILE A 98 -6.76 2.04 7.28
C ILE A 98 -6.19 3.44 7.49
N SER A 99 -6.08 4.20 6.40
CA SER A 99 -5.56 5.57 6.35
C SER A 99 -6.70 6.59 6.28
N LYS A 100 -6.37 7.89 6.36
CA LYS A 100 -7.34 8.99 6.20
C LYS A 100 -8.53 8.94 7.18
N THR A 101 -8.31 8.41 8.37
CA THR A 101 -9.33 8.30 9.42
C THR A 101 -9.75 9.66 9.98
N ASP A 102 -8.99 10.70 9.66
CA ASP A 102 -9.21 12.11 9.98
C ASP A 102 -10.15 12.81 8.98
N MET A 103 -10.46 12.21 7.83
CA MET A 103 -11.31 12.85 6.82
C MET A 103 -12.78 12.92 7.26
N PRO A 104 -13.54 13.97 6.89
CA PRO A 104 -14.95 14.10 7.27
C PRO A 104 -15.86 12.99 6.74
N ASP A 105 -15.47 12.36 5.63
CA ASP A 105 -16.16 11.28 4.94
C ASP A 105 -15.59 9.88 5.28
N ALA A 106 -14.74 9.77 6.30
CA ALA A 106 -14.16 8.51 6.71
C ALA A 106 -15.19 7.58 7.39
N ASP A 107 -15.28 6.33 6.92
CA ASP A 107 -16.04 5.25 7.55
C ASP A 107 -15.12 4.06 7.88
N VAL A 108 -14.41 4.18 9.00
CA VAL A 108 -13.47 3.15 9.48
C VAL A 108 -14.17 1.80 9.73
N ALA A 109 -15.43 1.82 10.16
CA ALA A 109 -16.16 0.61 10.48
C ALA A 109 -16.54 -0.16 9.20
N ALA A 110 -17.02 0.53 8.17
CA ALA A 110 -17.27 -0.06 6.86
C ALA A 110 -15.98 -0.54 6.19
N THR A 111 -14.92 0.28 6.20
CA THR A 111 -13.61 -0.14 5.66
C THR A 111 -13.08 -1.37 6.37
N ARG A 112 -13.21 -1.47 7.70
CA ARG A 112 -12.78 -2.67 8.42
C ARG A 112 -13.53 -3.93 7.97
N LYS A 113 -14.85 -3.83 7.73
CA LYS A 113 -15.65 -4.95 7.21
C LYS A 113 -15.28 -5.33 5.78
N LEU A 114 -14.90 -4.35 4.97
CA LEU A 114 -14.48 -4.55 3.58
C LEU A 114 -13.12 -5.28 3.46
N LEU A 115 -12.29 -5.20 4.49
CA LEU A 115 -10.94 -5.76 4.53
C LEU A 115 -10.82 -7.10 5.29
N LEU A 116 -11.91 -7.57 5.90
CA LEU A 116 -12.01 -8.86 6.61
C LEU A 116 -12.72 -9.89 5.74
#